data_AF-A0A968SKT9-F1
#
_entry.id   AF-A0A968SKT9-F1
#
_cell.length_a   1.000
_cell.length_b   1.000
_cell.length_c   1.000
_cell.angle_alpha   90.00
_cell.angle_beta   90.00
_cell.angle_gamma   90.00
#
_symmetry.space_group_name_H-M   'P 1'
#
loop_
_entity.id
_entity.type
_entity.pdbx_description
1 polymer ?
#
loop_
_entity_poly.entity_id
_entity_poly.type
_entity_poly.pdbx_seq_one_letter_code
_entity_poly.pdbx_strand_id
1 'polypeptide(L)'
;PYEDAAPATLIGASNHFEVAIATAVVLFGLDSGAALATVVGVLIEVPVMLMLVEVCKRTAFAFPRQPEKASLPDPRCLKSYDHLVN
;
A
#
# COMPACT_ATOMS: atom_id res chain seq x y z
N PRO A 1 11.01 6.04 -9.93
CA PRO A 1 11.77 5.95 -8.65
C PRO A 1 11.07 4.99 -7.68
N TYR A 2 11.80 4.25 -6.85
CA TYR A 2 11.18 3.35 -5.86
C TYR A 2 10.30 4.14 -4.87
N GLU A 3 10.70 5.36 -4.53
CA GLU A 3 9.97 6.25 -3.64
C GLU A 3 8.61 6.74 -4.17
N ASP A 4 8.43 6.83 -5.49
CA ASP A 4 7.11 7.12 -6.09
C ASP A 4 6.32 5.84 -6.38
N ALA A 5 7.02 4.80 -6.84
CA ALA A 5 6.41 3.55 -7.22
C ALA A 5 5.79 2.84 -6.02
N ALA A 6 6.53 2.63 -4.93
CA ALA A 6 6.05 1.89 -3.75
C ALA A 6 4.73 2.43 -3.16
N PRO A 7 4.56 3.73 -2.88
CA PRO A 7 3.27 4.27 -2.42
C PRO A 7 2.20 4.22 -3.51
N ALA A 8 2.53 4.49 -4.77
CA ALA A 8 1.55 4.41 -5.86
C ALA A 8 0.99 2.99 -6.05
N THR A 9 1.83 1.95 -5.96
CA THR A 9 1.37 0.55 -6.05
C THR A 9 0.54 0.16 -4.83
N LEU A 10 0.88 0.62 -3.62
CA LEU A 10 0.09 0.32 -2.43
C LEU A 10 -1.29 0.97 -2.47
N ILE A 11 -1.39 2.23 -2.90
CA ILE A 11 -2.69 2.91 -3.10
C ILE A 11 -3.51 2.22 -4.19
N GLY A 12 -2.86 1.85 -5.30
CA GLY A 12 -3.49 1.10 -6.38
C GLY A 12 -4.00 -0.28 -5.94
N ALA A 13 -3.23 -1.01 -5.15
CA ALA A 13 -3.60 -2.33 -4.65
C ALA A 13 -4.77 -2.27 -3.65
N SER A 14 -4.78 -1.28 -2.75
CA SER A 14 -5.82 -1.16 -1.72
C SER A 14 -7.19 -0.79 -2.30
N ASN A 15 -7.24 0.01 -3.39
CA ASN A 15 -8.53 0.31 -4.04
C ASN A 15 -9.18 -0.94 -4.66
N HIS A 16 -8.36 -1.87 -5.17
CA HIS A 16 -8.85 -3.09 -5.80
C HIS A 16 -9.29 -4.11 -4.76
N PHE A 17 -8.62 -4.09 -3.60
CA PHE A 17 -8.98 -4.92 -2.46
C PHE A 17 -10.40 -4.57 -1.94
N GLU A 18 -10.71 -3.28 -1.79
CA GLU A 18 -12.04 -2.82 -1.37
C GLU A 18 -13.14 -3.25 -2.34
N VAL A 19 -12.92 -3.11 -3.66
CA VAL A 19 -13.85 -3.58 -4.70
C VAL A 19 -13.99 -5.10 -4.69
N ALA A 20 -12.92 -5.85 -4.42
CA ALA A 20 -12.95 -7.31 -4.31
C ALA A 20 -13.75 -7.80 -3.08
N ILE A 21 -13.64 -7.12 -1.94
CA ILE A 21 -14.51 -7.40 -0.79
C ILE A 21 -15.95 -7.06 -1.11
N ALA A 22 -16.21 -5.88 -1.69
CA ALA A 22 -17.56 -5.46 -2.03
C ALA A 22 -18.23 -6.46 -2.97
N THR A 23 -17.52 -6.96 -3.98
CA THR A 23 -18.02 -8.02 -4.87
C THR A 23 -18.22 -9.34 -4.13
N ALA A 24 -17.34 -9.74 -3.22
CA ALA A 24 -17.55 -10.92 -2.39
C ALA A 24 -18.81 -10.80 -1.50
N VAL A 25 -19.03 -9.63 -0.88
CA VAL A 25 -20.25 -9.36 -0.09
C VAL A 25 -21.50 -9.44 -0.97
N VAL A 26 -21.47 -8.81 -2.14
CA VAL A 26 -22.62 -8.74 -3.06
C VAL A 26 -22.96 -10.09 -3.66
N LEU A 27 -21.96 -10.91 -4.02
CA LEU A 27 -22.18 -12.20 -4.67
C LEU A 27 -22.63 -13.30 -3.70
N PHE A 28 -22.17 -13.26 -2.44
CA PHE A 28 -22.37 -14.37 -1.51
C PHE A 28 -23.38 -14.08 -0.37
N GLY A 29 -23.71 -12.81 -0.11
CA GLY A 29 -24.77 -12.40 0.83
C GLY A 29 -24.44 -12.55 2.32
N LEU A 30 -25.24 -11.91 3.19
CA LEU A 30 -25.00 -11.82 4.65
C LEU A 30 -25.66 -12.93 5.49
N ASP A 31 -26.49 -13.79 4.90
CA ASP A 31 -27.23 -14.86 5.61
C ASP A 31 -26.65 -16.27 5.43
N SER A 32 -25.49 -16.37 4.78
CA SER A 32 -24.81 -17.65 4.46
C SER A 32 -23.42 -17.68 5.11
N GLY A 33 -22.69 -18.80 5.08
CA GLY A 33 -21.27 -18.86 5.50
C GLY A 33 -20.37 -17.81 4.83
N ALA A 34 -20.86 -17.23 3.73
CA ALA A 34 -20.43 -15.99 3.09
C ALA A 34 -20.30 -14.76 4.03
N ALA A 35 -21.20 -14.60 4.98
CA ALA A 35 -21.19 -13.51 5.97
C ALA A 35 -19.96 -13.62 6.88
N LEU A 36 -19.62 -14.84 7.28
CA LEU A 36 -18.42 -15.11 8.07
C LEU A 36 -17.15 -14.85 7.23
N ALA A 37 -17.16 -15.24 5.95
CA ALA A 37 -16.05 -15.00 5.04
C ALA A 37 -15.79 -13.50 4.80
N THR A 38 -16.84 -12.68 4.76
CA THR A 38 -16.72 -11.23 4.55
C THR A 38 -16.26 -10.48 5.80
N VAL A 39 -16.77 -10.86 6.97
CA VAL A 39 -16.27 -10.33 8.26
C VAL A 39 -14.80 -10.67 8.46
N VAL A 40 -14.42 -11.93 8.22
CA VAL A 40 -13.01 -12.37 8.29
C VAL A 40 -12.17 -11.68 7.20
N GLY A 41 -12.73 -11.43 6.02
CA GLY A 41 -12.08 -10.70 4.93
C GLY A 41 -11.66 -9.29 5.35
N VAL A 42 -12.55 -8.52 5.97
CA VAL A 42 -12.24 -7.17 6.49
C VAL A 42 -11.26 -7.21 7.65
N LEU A 43 -11.34 -8.24 8.52
CA LEU A 43 -10.38 -8.41 9.62
C LEU A 43 -8.96 -8.74 9.13
N ILE A 44 -8.81 -9.36 7.96
CA ILE A 44 -7.51 -9.70 7.36
C ILE A 44 -7.00 -8.56 6.46
N GLU A 45 -7.90 -7.85 5.79
CA GLU A 45 -7.59 -6.70 4.92
C GLU A 45 -6.61 -5.71 5.53
N VAL A 46 -7.03 -5.09 6.63
CA VAL A 46 -6.35 -3.97 7.25
C VAL A 46 -4.97 -4.39 7.74
N PRO A 47 -4.80 -5.53 8.46
CA PRO A 47 -3.47 -5.97 8.86
C PRO A 47 -2.61 -6.39 7.66
N VAL A 48 -3.15 -6.97 6.59
CA VAL A 48 -2.37 -7.27 5.37
C VAL A 48 -1.87 -6.00 4.70
N MET A 49 -2.70 -4.96 4.59
CA MET A 49 -2.30 -3.67 4.02
C MET A 49 -1.17 -3.03 4.84
N LEU A 50 -1.28 -3.04 6.17
CA LEU A 50 -0.22 -2.53 7.06
C LEU A 50 1.05 -3.39 7.00
N MET A 51 0.91 -4.71 6.90
CA MET A 51 2.04 -5.63 6.73
C MET A 51 2.78 -5.38 5.42
N LEU A 52 2.06 -5.14 4.31
CA LEU A 52 2.67 -4.78 3.02
C LEU A 52 3.42 -3.46 3.08
N VAL A 53 2.86 -2.45 3.76
CA VAL A 53 3.55 -1.18 4.03
C VAL A 53 4.84 -1.42 4.81
N GLU A 54 4.80 -2.26 5.84
CA GLU A 54 5.99 -2.58 6.65
C GLU A 54 7.01 -3.39 5.84
N VAL A 55 6.58 -4.33 5.00
CA VAL A 55 7.45 -5.04 4.07
C VAL A 55 8.11 -4.07 3.10
N CYS A 56 7.37 -3.13 2.49
CA CYS A 56 7.95 -2.09 1.63
C CYS A 56 8.98 -1.25 2.38
N LYS A 57 8.68 -0.82 3.61
CA LYS A 57 9.63 -0.09 4.47
C LYS A 57 10.88 -0.92 4.76
N ARG A 58 10.73 -2.20 5.08
CA ARG A 58 11.84 -3.12 5.34
C ARG A 58 12.63 -3.42 4.07
N THR A 59 12.03 -3.58 2.90
CA THR A 59 12.75 -3.84 1.64
C THR A 59 13.37 -2.58 1.03
N ALA A 60 13.05 -1.40 1.55
CA ALA A 60 13.55 -0.14 1.03
C ALA A 60 15.08 0.01 1.11
N PHE A 61 15.78 -0.78 1.95
CA PHE A 61 17.25 -0.80 1.97
C PHE A 61 17.86 -1.51 0.76
N ALA A 62 17.11 -2.42 0.12
CA ALA A 62 17.60 -3.23 -1.00
C ALA A 62 17.56 -2.47 -2.33
N PHE A 63 16.85 -1.34 -2.38
CA PHE A 63 16.72 -0.51 -3.57
C PHE A 63 17.54 0.78 -3.40
N PRO A 64 18.41 1.13 -4.37
CA PRO A 64 19.13 2.40 -4.32
C PRO A 64 18.13 3.54 -4.40
N ARG A 65 18.13 4.41 -3.37
CA ARG A 65 17.27 5.60 -3.33
C ARG A 65 17.77 6.62 -4.33
N GLN A 66 16.87 7.19 -5.13
CA GLN A 66 17.21 8.21 -6.12
C GLN A 66 16.33 9.43 -5.85
N PRO A 67 16.59 10.17 -4.75
CA PRO A 67 15.76 11.30 -4.35
C PRO A 67 15.71 12.38 -5.43
N GLU A 68 16.76 12.50 -6.25
CA GLU A 68 16.83 13.42 -7.40
C GLU A 68 15.75 13.18 -8.47
N LYS A 69 15.23 11.95 -8.58
CA LYS A 69 14.23 11.57 -9.59
C LYS A 69 12.83 11.49 -9.02
N ALA A 70 12.68 11.64 -7.69
CA ALA A 70 11.41 11.56 -7.00
C ALA A 70 10.51 12.73 -7.40
N SER A 71 9.28 12.41 -7.78
CA SER A 71 8.28 13.40 -8.20
C SER A 71 7.72 14.19 -7.01
N LEU A 72 7.75 13.58 -5.82
CA LEU A 72 7.38 14.20 -4.56
C LEU A 72 8.57 14.18 -3.58
N PRO A 73 8.79 15.25 -2.80
CA PRO A 73 9.84 15.28 -1.79
C PRO A 73 9.52 14.27 -0.68
N ASP A 74 10.32 13.20 -0.59
CA ASP A 74 10.23 12.24 0.51
C ASP A 74 10.73 12.93 1.80
N PRO A 75 9.92 13.01 2.88
CA PRO A 75 10.33 13.61 4.16
C PRO A 75 11.61 13.00 4.75
N ARG A 76 11.92 11.75 4.39
CA ARG A 76 13.13 11.03 4.84
C ARG A 76 14.37 11.42 4.05
N CYS A 77 14.24 12.08 2.90
CA CYS A 77 15.32 12.47 2.02
C CYS A 77 15.50 13.99 1.88
N LEU A 78 14.78 14.80 2.68
CA LEU A 78 14.87 16.27 2.68
C LEU A 78 16.31 16.79 2.74
N LYS A 79 17.17 16.16 3.54
CA LYS A 79 18.59 16.53 3.68
C LYS A 79 19.41 16.31 2.40
N SER A 80 19.04 15.34 1.57
CA SER A 80 19.66 15.08 0.27
C SER A 80 19.09 15.98 -0.83
N TYR A 81 17.82 16.37 -0.70
CA TYR A 81 17.13 17.26 -1.65
C TYR A 81 17.67 18.69 -1.56
N ASP A 82 17.92 19.22 -0.35
CA ASP A 82 18.53 20.55 -0.15
C ASP A 82 19.91 20.70 -0.81
N HIS A 83 20.67 19.60 -0.92
CA HIS A 83 21.97 19.57 -1.60
C HIS A 83 21.89 19.48 -3.13
N LEU A 84 20.71 19.20 -3.70
CA LEU A 84 20.47 19.17 -5.15
C LEU A 84 19.86 20.47 -5.68
N VAL A 85 19.27 21.29 -4.80
CA VAL A 85 18.58 22.54 -5.15
C VAL A 85 19.45 23.79 -4.90
N ASN A 86 20.59 23.64 -4.22
CA ASN A 86 21.66 24.65 -4.11
C ASN A 86 22.85 24.30 -4.98
#